data_AF-A0A172RWG7-F1
#
_entry.id   AF-A0A172RWG7-F1
#
_cell.length_a   1.000
_cell.length_b   1.000
_cell.length_c   1.000
_cell.angle_alpha   90.00
_cell.angle_beta   90.00
_cell.angle_gamma   90.00
#
_symmetry.space_group_name_H-M   'P 1'
#
loop_
_entity.id
_entity.type
_entity.pdbx_description
1 polymer ?
#
loop_
_entity_poly.entity_id
_entity_poly.type
_entity_poly.pdbx_seq_one_letter_code
_entity_poly.pdbx_strand_id
1 'polypeptide(L)'
;MNTSFVARAASAAALSVACLFGLAACSSSSSSSDSIAATVNGTEISEQTITDYIESFRSSQSLESEEDWGNWMASYSLDPSSVRSEVIDYFVQKELKVQAAAENGVEVTDDEVNEQVEKMKANYSSDDAWQQALSSAGTTEDQYRDSVRTAMLESKLKEVVVSDEDIEPTDDEVLSMVSQYASAFSGAKRSSHILFSSDDEATAQQVLDQINNGEISFEDAAKQYSTDTASAENGGDVGWDLLNSFVTAYQTALDGLEAGQVSGLVTSDYGIHIIKCTEVYTAPDEVTSLDQAPEALVEYVRAMVKSSNSSTAYNNWLSDYKDKADIWTADMPSGLPYDLDMSKYQTDDSTSTDSSSSTSTDSSSTDSSATTDSNSTDASSTDSSTSTDASTSSTDSTSSSSSSSSSTDSSSSSSTTTN
;
A
#
# COMPACT_ATOMS: atom_id res chain seq x y z
N MET A 1 7.08 3.70 -16.23
CA MET A 1 5.86 2.89 -16.11
C MET A 1 4.68 3.82 -15.84
N ASN A 2 3.99 4.25 -16.89
CA ASN A 2 2.66 4.83 -16.74
C ASN A 2 1.70 3.67 -16.59
N THR A 3 1.42 3.26 -15.36
CA THR A 3 0.28 2.37 -15.10
C THR A 3 -0.97 3.06 -15.64
N SER A 4 -1.64 2.42 -16.59
CA SER A 4 -2.92 2.84 -17.17
C SER A 4 -3.88 3.35 -16.09
N PHE A 5 -4.46 4.53 -16.32
CA PHE A 5 -5.43 5.14 -15.40
C PHE A 5 -6.71 4.28 -15.30
N VAL A 6 -7.13 3.70 -16.43
CA VAL A 6 -8.24 2.72 -16.47
C VAL A 6 -7.87 1.48 -15.68
N ALA A 7 -6.63 0.95 -15.77
CA ALA A 7 -6.21 -0.21 -14.97
C ALA A 7 -6.14 0.07 -13.45
N ARG A 8 -5.86 1.32 -13.04
CA ARG A 8 -5.89 1.73 -11.61
C ARG A 8 -7.31 1.89 -11.06
N ALA A 9 -8.29 2.22 -11.90
CA ALA A 9 -9.70 2.35 -11.53
C ALA A 9 -10.52 1.07 -11.81
N ALA A 10 -10.08 0.21 -12.73
CA ALA A 10 -10.75 -1.00 -13.20
C ALA A 10 -10.13 -2.27 -12.60
N SER A 11 -9.91 -2.26 -11.28
CA SER A 11 -9.64 -3.48 -10.52
C SER A 11 -10.94 -4.25 -10.25
N ALA A 12 -11.71 -4.58 -11.29
CA ALA A 12 -12.81 -5.57 -11.28
C ALA A 12 -13.57 -5.56 -12.62
N ALA A 13 -12.94 -6.02 -13.70
CA ALA A 13 -13.68 -6.53 -14.85
C ALA A 13 -12.81 -7.56 -15.56
N ALA A 14 -13.04 -8.84 -15.32
CA ALA A 14 -12.43 -9.91 -16.13
C ALA A 14 -13.57 -10.64 -16.84
N LEU A 15 -13.65 -10.49 -18.16
CA LEU A 15 -14.62 -11.18 -18.99
C LEU A 15 -14.18 -12.64 -19.21
N SER A 16 -15.08 -13.56 -18.88
CA SER A 16 -15.00 -14.97 -19.24
C SER A 16 -15.50 -15.14 -20.68
N VAL A 17 -14.61 -15.38 -21.64
CA VAL A 17 -15.00 -15.89 -22.96
C VAL A 17 -14.37 -17.27 -23.12
N ALA A 18 -15.21 -18.28 -22.98
CA ALA A 18 -14.88 -19.65 -23.36
C ALA A 18 -14.57 -19.68 -24.87
N CYS A 19 -13.30 -19.87 -25.21
CA CYS A 19 -12.86 -20.13 -26.59
C CYS A 19 -13.45 -21.46 -27.07
N LEU A 20 -14.60 -21.41 -27.76
CA LEU A 20 -15.08 -22.51 -28.58
C LEU A 20 -14.72 -22.22 -30.04
N PHE A 21 -13.74 -22.96 -30.55
CA PHE A 21 -13.47 -23.07 -31.99
C PHE A 21 -14.75 -23.45 -32.74
N GLY A 22 -15.10 -22.67 -33.76
CA GLY A 22 -16.19 -22.98 -34.68
C GLY A 22 -16.14 -22.19 -35.98
N LEU A 23 -15.41 -22.71 -36.97
CA LEU A 23 -15.55 -22.30 -38.36
C LEU A 23 -16.99 -22.52 -38.85
N ALA A 24 -17.74 -21.45 -39.17
CA ALA A 24 -18.83 -21.48 -40.16
C ALA A 24 -19.20 -20.08 -40.65
N ALA A 25 -19.41 -19.98 -41.96
CA ALA A 25 -19.53 -18.76 -42.75
C ALA A 25 -20.92 -18.09 -42.73
N CYS A 26 -20.88 -16.76 -42.89
CA CYS A 26 -21.83 -15.79 -43.48
C CYS A 26 -23.35 -15.94 -43.30
N SER A 27 -23.97 -14.93 -42.68
CA SER A 27 -25.24 -14.35 -43.11
C SER A 27 -25.45 -12.96 -42.52
N SER A 28 -25.74 -11.99 -43.39
CA SER A 28 -25.92 -10.55 -43.14
C SER A 28 -26.94 -10.20 -42.04
N SER A 29 -26.42 -9.61 -40.96
CA SER A 29 -27.01 -8.55 -40.12
C SER A 29 -25.85 -8.04 -39.26
N SER A 30 -25.27 -6.88 -39.58
CA SER A 30 -24.13 -6.32 -38.85
C SER A 30 -24.57 -5.80 -37.49
N SER A 31 -24.77 -6.71 -36.54
CA SER A 31 -24.73 -6.43 -35.11
C SER A 31 -23.27 -6.38 -34.68
N SER A 32 -22.90 -5.40 -33.85
CA SER A 32 -21.55 -5.18 -33.32
C SER A 32 -20.95 -6.36 -32.54
N SER A 33 -21.69 -7.48 -32.41
CA SER A 33 -21.27 -8.72 -31.75
C SER A 33 -20.17 -9.48 -32.50
N ASP A 34 -20.08 -9.31 -33.82
CA ASP A 34 -19.19 -10.12 -34.68
C ASP A 34 -17.98 -9.31 -35.18
N SER A 35 -17.84 -8.04 -34.79
CA SER A 35 -16.67 -7.23 -35.15
C SER A 35 -15.46 -7.58 -34.30
N ILE A 36 -14.29 -7.60 -34.95
CA ILE A 36 -12.99 -7.85 -34.31
C ILE A 36 -12.40 -6.49 -33.92
N ALA A 37 -12.04 -6.34 -32.64
CA ALA A 37 -11.37 -5.14 -32.11
C ALA A 37 -9.85 -5.20 -32.30
N ALA A 38 -9.27 -6.38 -32.13
CA ALA A 38 -7.85 -6.62 -32.31
C ALA A 38 -7.56 -8.10 -32.62
N THR A 39 -6.36 -8.39 -33.12
CA THR A 39 -5.81 -9.74 -33.19
C THR A 39 -4.43 -9.80 -32.53
N VAL A 40 -4.10 -10.93 -31.92
CA VAL A 40 -2.78 -11.23 -31.34
C VAL A 40 -2.32 -12.58 -31.86
N ASN A 41 -1.31 -12.60 -32.74
CA ASN A 41 -0.82 -13.80 -33.42
C ASN A 41 -1.96 -14.61 -34.11
N GLY A 42 -2.96 -13.91 -34.62
CA GLY A 42 -4.15 -14.50 -35.26
C GLY A 42 -5.28 -14.88 -34.30
N THR A 43 -5.10 -14.81 -32.98
CA THR A 43 -6.22 -14.91 -32.02
C THR A 43 -7.03 -13.62 -32.05
N GLU A 44 -8.34 -13.72 -32.26
CA GLU A 44 -9.24 -12.56 -32.34
C GLU A 44 -9.73 -12.12 -30.96
N ILE A 45 -9.71 -10.81 -30.72
CA ILE A 45 -10.35 -10.14 -29.59
C ILE A 45 -11.59 -9.41 -30.14
N SER A 46 -12.78 -9.80 -29.70
CA SER A 46 -14.03 -9.24 -30.22
C SER A 46 -14.33 -7.84 -29.66
N GLU A 47 -15.00 -7.01 -30.46
CA GLU A 47 -15.50 -5.70 -30.02
C GLU A 47 -16.52 -5.82 -28.89
N GLN A 48 -17.29 -6.91 -28.86
CA GLN A 48 -18.20 -7.21 -27.76
C GLN A 48 -17.44 -7.33 -26.43
N THR A 49 -16.27 -7.97 -26.43
CA THR A 49 -15.43 -8.08 -25.23
C THR A 49 -14.98 -6.71 -24.74
N ILE A 50 -14.58 -5.82 -25.65
CA ILE A 50 -14.18 -4.45 -25.30
C ILE A 50 -15.37 -3.65 -24.76
N THR A 51 -16.53 -3.79 -25.42
CA THR A 51 -17.77 -3.12 -25.03
C THR A 51 -18.24 -3.56 -23.64
N ASP A 52 -18.33 -4.86 -23.40
CA ASP A 52 -18.80 -5.40 -22.12
C ASP A 52 -17.89 -4.99 -20.96
N TYR A 53 -16.57 -4.87 -21.21
CA TYR A 53 -15.62 -4.41 -20.20
C TYR A 53 -15.88 -2.95 -19.84
N ILE A 54 -16.04 -2.09 -20.83
CA ILE A 54 -16.30 -0.66 -20.62
C ILE A 54 -17.66 -0.44 -19.95
N GLU A 55 -18.70 -1.15 -20.37
CA GLU A 55 -20.03 -1.05 -19.74
C GLU A 55 -20.02 -1.57 -18.29
N SER A 56 -19.29 -2.65 -18.02
CA SER A 56 -19.12 -3.17 -16.65
C SER A 56 -18.40 -2.15 -15.76
N PHE A 57 -17.33 -1.54 -16.28
CA PHE A 57 -16.62 -0.46 -15.60
C PHE A 57 -17.57 0.71 -15.32
N ARG A 58 -18.31 1.18 -16.32
CA ARG A 58 -19.29 2.27 -16.18
C ARG A 58 -20.32 1.95 -15.10
N SER A 59 -20.89 0.75 -15.10
CA SER A 59 -21.88 0.36 -14.07
C SER A 59 -21.26 0.31 -12.67
N SER A 60 -20.05 -0.26 -12.53
CA SER A 60 -19.35 -0.31 -11.23
C SER A 60 -19.03 1.07 -10.64
N GLN A 61 -18.80 2.06 -11.51
CA GLN A 61 -18.47 3.43 -11.13
C GLN A 61 -19.68 4.36 -11.14
N SER A 62 -20.89 3.84 -11.37
CA SER A 62 -22.12 4.63 -11.52
C SER A 62 -22.05 5.70 -12.63
N LEU A 63 -21.36 5.38 -13.73
CA LEU A 63 -21.17 6.21 -14.94
C LEU A 63 -22.10 5.79 -16.09
N GLU A 64 -23.30 5.32 -15.76
CA GLU A 64 -24.25 4.78 -16.72
C GLU A 64 -24.88 5.89 -17.59
N SER A 65 -24.98 7.11 -17.07
CA SER A 65 -25.49 8.27 -17.83
C SER A 65 -24.42 8.85 -18.76
N GLU A 66 -24.84 9.40 -19.91
CA GLU A 66 -23.93 10.11 -20.82
C GLU A 66 -23.24 11.31 -20.14
N GLU A 67 -23.94 11.98 -19.22
CA GLU A 67 -23.40 13.12 -18.48
C GLU A 67 -22.28 12.70 -17.53
N ASP A 68 -22.50 11.66 -16.74
CA ASP A 68 -21.49 11.15 -15.79
C ASP A 68 -20.29 10.56 -16.55
N TRP A 69 -20.54 9.80 -17.61
CA TRP A 69 -19.49 9.23 -18.46
C TRP A 69 -18.64 10.32 -19.15
N GLY A 70 -19.28 11.32 -19.74
CA GLY A 70 -18.61 12.45 -20.38
C GLY A 70 -17.80 13.29 -19.40
N ASN A 71 -18.38 13.63 -18.24
CA ASN A 71 -17.67 14.38 -17.20
C ASN A 71 -16.48 13.61 -16.63
N TRP A 72 -16.63 12.29 -16.42
CA TRP A 72 -15.53 11.44 -15.97
C TRP A 72 -14.39 11.45 -16.99
N MET A 73 -14.66 11.17 -18.27
CA MET A 73 -13.63 11.18 -19.31
C MET A 73 -12.94 12.55 -19.42
N ALA A 74 -13.71 13.64 -19.40
CA ALA A 74 -13.17 15.00 -19.46
C ALA A 74 -12.22 15.31 -18.30
N SER A 75 -12.56 14.88 -17.07
CA SER A 75 -11.71 15.10 -15.90
C SER A 75 -10.33 14.44 -16.01
N TYR A 76 -10.21 13.39 -16.83
CA TYR A 76 -8.97 12.68 -17.12
C TYR A 76 -8.38 13.00 -18.49
N SER A 77 -8.95 13.99 -19.22
CA SER A 77 -8.54 14.33 -20.59
C SER A 77 -8.60 13.13 -21.55
N LEU A 78 -9.61 12.27 -21.36
CA LEU A 78 -9.87 11.08 -22.18
C LEU A 78 -11.01 11.33 -23.18
N ASP A 79 -11.10 10.44 -24.16
CA ASP A 79 -12.21 10.30 -25.09
C ASP A 79 -12.55 8.80 -25.32
N PRO A 80 -13.72 8.46 -25.91
CA PRO A 80 -14.12 7.07 -26.11
C PRO A 80 -13.11 6.21 -26.86
N SER A 81 -12.36 6.78 -27.81
CA SER A 81 -11.36 6.06 -28.58
C SER A 81 -10.12 5.73 -27.74
N SER A 82 -9.69 6.65 -26.88
CA SER A 82 -8.60 6.43 -25.93
C SER A 82 -8.97 5.39 -24.86
N VAL A 83 -10.20 5.44 -24.32
CA VAL A 83 -10.71 4.42 -23.39
C VAL A 83 -10.74 3.05 -24.07
N ARG A 84 -11.28 2.97 -25.29
CA ARG A 84 -11.27 1.73 -26.09
C ARG A 84 -9.85 1.20 -26.30
N SER A 85 -8.91 2.07 -26.64
CA SER A 85 -7.51 1.69 -26.86
C SER A 85 -6.87 1.10 -25.60
N GLU A 86 -7.13 1.68 -24.43
CA GLU A 86 -6.64 1.16 -23.14
C GLU A 86 -7.20 -0.24 -22.84
N VAL A 87 -8.50 -0.45 -23.11
CA VAL A 87 -9.13 -1.76 -22.90
C VAL A 87 -8.64 -2.80 -23.92
N ILE A 88 -8.43 -2.40 -25.17
CA ILE A 88 -7.79 -3.28 -26.17
C ILE A 88 -6.38 -3.66 -25.71
N ASP A 89 -5.56 -2.71 -25.28
CA ASP A 89 -4.20 -3.00 -24.81
C ASP A 89 -4.21 -3.94 -23.59
N TYR A 90 -5.18 -3.80 -22.67
CA TYR A 90 -5.39 -4.74 -21.58
C TYR A 90 -5.63 -6.17 -22.07
N PHE A 91 -6.56 -6.36 -23.03
CA PHE A 91 -6.86 -7.70 -23.56
C PHE A 91 -5.74 -8.26 -24.42
N VAL A 92 -5.03 -7.42 -25.18
CA VAL A 92 -3.83 -7.81 -25.92
C VAL A 92 -2.76 -8.31 -24.97
N GLN A 93 -2.47 -7.59 -23.88
CA GLN A 93 -1.51 -8.02 -22.87
C GLN A 93 -1.94 -9.32 -22.18
N LYS A 94 -3.23 -9.46 -21.85
CA LYS A 94 -3.78 -10.70 -21.28
C LYS A 94 -3.57 -11.88 -22.22
N GLU A 95 -3.90 -11.72 -23.50
CA GLU A 95 -3.75 -12.75 -24.51
C GLU A 95 -2.27 -13.11 -24.74
N LEU A 96 -1.37 -12.13 -24.83
CA LEU A 96 0.07 -12.37 -24.94
C LEU A 96 0.61 -13.21 -23.78
N LYS A 97 0.19 -12.92 -22.54
CA LYS A 97 0.59 -13.72 -21.37
C LYS A 97 0.07 -15.16 -21.44
N VAL A 98 -1.15 -15.35 -21.93
CA VAL A 98 -1.73 -16.70 -22.13
C VAL A 98 -0.94 -17.48 -23.19
N GLN A 99 -0.65 -16.85 -24.34
CA GLN A 99 0.14 -17.48 -25.39
C GLN A 99 1.56 -17.80 -24.92
N ALA A 100 2.21 -16.86 -24.24
CA ALA A 100 3.56 -17.06 -23.74
C ALA A 100 3.62 -18.15 -22.66
N ALA A 101 2.60 -18.25 -21.79
CA ALA A 101 2.48 -19.35 -20.85
C ALA A 101 2.35 -20.71 -21.55
N ALA A 102 1.46 -20.82 -22.54
CA ALA A 102 1.30 -22.05 -23.30
C ALA A 102 2.60 -22.46 -24.03
N GLU A 103 3.30 -21.52 -24.64
CA GLU A 103 4.59 -21.75 -25.32
C GLU A 103 5.71 -22.19 -24.37
N ASN A 104 5.66 -21.75 -23.10
CA ASN A 104 6.62 -22.13 -22.06
C ASN A 104 6.15 -23.33 -21.21
N GLY A 105 5.05 -24.00 -21.61
CA GLY A 105 4.52 -25.17 -20.90
C GLY A 105 3.96 -24.86 -19.51
N VAL A 106 3.54 -23.62 -19.28
CA VAL A 106 2.95 -23.15 -18.03
C VAL A 106 1.43 -23.26 -18.12
N GLU A 107 0.85 -24.04 -17.22
CA GLU A 107 -0.60 -24.23 -17.11
C GLU A 107 -1.06 -23.97 -15.66
N VAL A 108 -2.30 -23.50 -15.53
CA VAL A 108 -3.00 -23.37 -14.24
C VAL A 108 -4.27 -24.20 -14.32
N THR A 109 -4.37 -25.18 -13.43
CA THR A 109 -5.53 -26.09 -13.37
C THR A 109 -6.67 -25.48 -12.56
N ASP A 110 -7.90 -25.95 -12.78
CA ASP A 110 -9.06 -25.49 -12.01
C ASP A 110 -8.95 -25.85 -10.52
N ASP A 111 -8.29 -26.97 -10.20
CA ASP A 111 -8.03 -27.38 -8.81
C ASP A 111 -7.13 -26.38 -8.09
N GLU A 112 -6.09 -25.88 -8.76
CA GLU A 112 -5.20 -24.84 -8.22
C GLU A 112 -5.91 -23.52 -8.00
N VAL A 113 -6.78 -23.10 -8.95
CA VAL A 113 -7.63 -21.92 -8.77
C VAL A 113 -8.57 -22.12 -7.60
N ASN A 114 -9.21 -23.29 -7.51
CA ASN A 114 -10.13 -23.61 -6.42
C ASN A 114 -9.44 -23.58 -5.06
N GLU A 115 -8.24 -24.12 -4.94
CA GLU A 115 -7.46 -24.07 -3.70
C GLU A 115 -7.19 -22.63 -3.25
N GLN A 116 -6.79 -21.75 -4.17
CA GLN A 116 -6.56 -20.34 -3.85
C GLN A 116 -7.84 -19.60 -3.48
N VAL A 117 -8.95 -19.86 -4.19
CA VAL A 117 -10.25 -19.25 -3.87
C VAL A 117 -10.76 -19.70 -2.51
N GLU A 118 -10.69 -21.00 -2.19
CA GLU A 118 -11.12 -21.51 -0.88
C GLU A 118 -10.24 -20.97 0.25
N LYS A 119 -8.93 -20.82 0.03
CA LYS A 119 -8.02 -20.18 0.98
C LYS A 119 -8.41 -18.72 1.24
N MET A 120 -8.77 -17.96 0.20
CA MET A 120 -9.23 -16.58 0.37
C MET A 120 -10.60 -16.53 1.07
N LYS A 121 -11.52 -17.41 0.67
CA LYS A 121 -12.86 -17.52 1.23
C LYS A 121 -12.85 -17.85 2.72
N ALA A 122 -11.87 -18.61 3.20
CA ALA A 122 -11.68 -18.94 4.62
C ALA A 122 -11.38 -17.71 5.52
N ASN A 123 -11.00 -16.56 4.95
CA ASN A 123 -10.84 -15.31 5.70
C ASN A 123 -12.19 -14.65 6.06
N TYR A 124 -13.29 -15.15 5.51
CA TYR A 124 -14.63 -14.63 5.73
C TYR A 124 -15.43 -15.54 6.66
N SER A 125 -16.31 -14.93 7.46
CA SER A 125 -17.09 -15.65 8.46
C SER A 125 -18.16 -16.59 7.88
N SER A 126 -18.54 -16.39 6.61
CA SER A 126 -19.50 -17.22 5.88
C SER A 126 -19.43 -16.98 4.37
N ASP A 127 -20.05 -17.89 3.60
CA ASP A 127 -20.25 -17.74 2.16
C ASP A 127 -21.02 -16.45 1.81
N ASP A 128 -22.00 -16.06 2.62
CA ASP A 128 -22.73 -14.80 2.44
C ASP A 128 -21.81 -13.58 2.62
N ALA A 129 -20.92 -13.62 3.61
CA ALA A 129 -19.94 -12.56 3.84
C ALA A 129 -18.92 -12.47 2.68
N TRP A 130 -18.52 -13.62 2.12
CA TRP A 130 -17.69 -13.69 0.93
C TRP A 130 -18.39 -13.07 -0.29
N GLN A 131 -19.63 -13.45 -0.58
CA GLN A 131 -20.37 -12.90 -1.72
C GLN A 131 -20.67 -11.40 -1.54
N GLN A 132 -20.91 -10.95 -0.31
CA GLN A 132 -21.07 -9.52 -0.02
C GLN A 132 -19.75 -8.76 -0.25
N ALA A 133 -18.61 -9.34 0.09
CA ALA A 133 -17.30 -8.75 -0.16
C ALA A 133 -17.00 -8.64 -1.65
N LEU A 134 -17.26 -9.69 -2.43
CA LEU A 134 -17.14 -9.67 -3.90
C LEU A 134 -18.05 -8.61 -4.53
N SER A 135 -19.32 -8.56 -4.10
CA SER A 135 -20.28 -7.55 -4.58
C SER A 135 -19.83 -6.13 -4.23
N SER A 136 -19.27 -5.93 -3.03
CA SER A 136 -18.73 -4.63 -2.60
C SER A 136 -17.47 -4.24 -3.37
N ALA A 137 -16.68 -5.24 -3.81
CA ALA A 137 -15.55 -5.06 -4.71
C ALA A 137 -15.97 -4.91 -6.19
N GLY A 138 -17.27 -4.96 -6.50
CA GLY A 138 -17.79 -4.80 -7.85
C GLY A 138 -17.53 -6.00 -8.77
N THR A 139 -17.38 -7.21 -8.22
CA THR A 139 -17.05 -8.41 -9.01
C THR A 139 -17.91 -9.62 -8.62
N THR A 140 -17.94 -10.64 -9.49
CA THR A 140 -18.56 -11.95 -9.21
C THR A 140 -17.50 -13.00 -8.86
N GLU A 141 -17.92 -14.15 -8.31
CA GLU A 141 -16.99 -15.23 -8.02
C GLU A 141 -16.30 -15.79 -9.26
N ASP A 142 -17.01 -15.91 -10.39
CA ASP A 142 -16.43 -16.36 -11.66
C ASP A 142 -15.35 -15.39 -12.15
N GLN A 143 -15.61 -14.08 -12.06
CA GLN A 143 -14.63 -13.05 -12.42
C GLN A 143 -13.42 -13.06 -11.48
N TYR A 144 -13.65 -13.26 -10.18
CA TYR A 144 -12.59 -13.41 -9.20
C TYR A 144 -11.72 -14.64 -9.53
N ARG A 145 -12.34 -15.78 -9.84
CA ARG A 145 -11.64 -17.00 -10.26
C ARG A 145 -10.78 -16.78 -11.50
N ASP A 146 -11.28 -16.05 -12.50
CA ASP A 146 -10.50 -15.70 -13.69
C ASP A 146 -9.32 -14.78 -13.39
N SER A 147 -9.48 -13.84 -12.45
CA SER A 147 -8.38 -12.99 -11.98
C SER A 147 -7.31 -13.80 -11.23
N VAL A 148 -7.72 -14.74 -10.38
CA VAL A 148 -6.83 -15.67 -9.67
C VAL A 148 -6.07 -16.53 -10.67
N ARG A 149 -6.76 -17.13 -11.65
CA ARG A 149 -6.11 -17.92 -12.71
C ARG A 149 -5.06 -17.11 -13.45
N THR A 150 -5.38 -15.88 -13.83
CA THR A 150 -4.46 -14.98 -14.55
C THR A 150 -3.23 -14.62 -13.70
N ALA A 151 -3.44 -14.30 -12.41
CA ALA A 151 -2.35 -13.99 -11.49
C ALA A 151 -1.43 -15.19 -11.23
N MET A 152 -2.00 -16.39 -11.09
CA MET A 152 -1.23 -17.63 -10.93
C MET A 152 -0.45 -17.97 -12.20
N LEU A 153 -1.06 -17.78 -13.38
CA LEU A 153 -0.40 -17.98 -14.66
C LEU A 153 0.82 -17.05 -14.80
N GLU A 154 0.64 -15.78 -14.48
CA GLU A 154 1.72 -14.78 -14.50
C GLU A 154 2.83 -15.10 -13.49
N SER A 155 2.48 -15.52 -12.27
CA SER A 155 3.46 -15.94 -11.26
C SER A 155 4.30 -17.12 -11.75
N LYS A 156 3.66 -18.18 -12.25
CA LYS A 156 4.34 -19.36 -12.77
C LYS A 156 5.15 -19.05 -14.03
N LEU A 157 4.61 -18.21 -14.91
CA LEU A 157 5.32 -17.78 -16.12
C LEU A 157 6.61 -17.05 -15.75
N LYS A 158 6.53 -16.12 -14.79
CA LYS A 158 7.69 -15.41 -14.27
C LYS A 158 8.75 -16.37 -13.71
N GLU A 159 8.37 -17.40 -12.96
CA GLU A 159 9.30 -18.42 -12.45
C GLU A 159 9.99 -19.24 -13.55
N VAL A 160 9.34 -19.43 -14.70
CA VAL A 160 9.90 -20.20 -15.82
C VAL A 160 10.80 -19.37 -16.73
N VAL A 161 10.46 -18.09 -16.95
CA VAL A 161 11.11 -17.26 -17.98
C VAL A 161 12.19 -16.34 -17.43
N VAL A 162 12.23 -16.12 -16.12
CA VAL A 162 13.26 -15.33 -15.45
C VAL A 162 14.22 -16.27 -14.76
N SER A 163 15.52 -16.18 -15.09
CA SER A 163 16.53 -17.04 -14.48
C SER A 163 17.01 -16.50 -13.12
N ASP A 164 17.53 -17.38 -12.26
CA ASP A 164 18.16 -16.97 -11.00
C ASP A 164 19.33 -16.00 -11.23
N GLU A 165 20.07 -16.16 -12.34
CA GLU A 165 21.18 -15.28 -12.72
C GLU A 165 20.70 -13.86 -13.06
N ASP A 166 19.53 -13.72 -13.67
CA ASP A 166 18.96 -12.41 -14.04
C ASP A 166 18.50 -11.59 -12.82
N ILE A 167 18.28 -12.26 -11.68
CA ILE A 167 17.66 -11.64 -10.49
C ILE A 167 18.61 -11.53 -9.31
N GLU A 168 19.72 -12.26 -9.30
CA GLU A 168 20.65 -12.25 -8.19
C GLU A 168 21.36 -10.89 -8.08
N PRO A 169 21.17 -10.14 -6.99
CA PRO A 169 21.78 -8.83 -6.84
C PRO A 169 23.30 -8.93 -6.67
N THR A 170 24.03 -8.06 -7.35
CA THR A 170 25.44 -7.82 -7.07
C THR A 170 25.61 -7.04 -5.76
N ASP A 171 26.77 -7.20 -5.10
CA ASP A 171 27.07 -6.44 -3.90
C ASP A 171 27.11 -4.92 -4.16
N ASP A 172 27.45 -4.49 -5.37
CA ASP A 172 27.45 -3.08 -5.77
C ASP A 172 26.02 -2.51 -5.85
N GLU A 173 25.05 -3.28 -6.37
CA GLU A 173 23.64 -2.88 -6.40
C GLU A 173 23.06 -2.81 -4.98
N VAL A 174 23.37 -3.80 -4.15
CA VAL A 174 22.94 -3.82 -2.74
C VAL A 174 23.57 -2.65 -1.99
N LEU A 175 24.86 -2.41 -2.18
CA LEU A 175 25.58 -1.29 -1.54
C LEU A 175 24.97 0.04 -1.97
N SER A 176 24.73 0.25 -3.25
CA SER A 176 24.10 1.47 -3.76
C SER A 176 22.75 1.73 -3.10
N MET A 177 21.97 0.68 -2.85
CA MET A 177 20.67 0.78 -2.21
C MET A 177 20.78 0.96 -0.68
N VAL A 178 21.67 0.23 -0.02
CA VAL A 178 21.96 0.41 1.43
C VAL A 178 22.42 1.84 1.69
N SER A 179 23.30 2.40 0.87
CA SER A 179 23.77 3.78 1.03
C SER A 179 22.64 4.82 0.93
N GLN A 180 21.57 4.53 0.20
CA GLN A 180 20.39 5.40 0.13
C GLN A 180 19.50 5.30 1.39
N TYR A 181 19.42 4.12 2.00
CA TYR A 181 18.55 3.88 3.17
C TYR A 181 19.27 4.04 4.51
N ALA A 182 20.59 3.92 4.57
CA ALA A 182 21.34 3.83 5.81
C ALA A 182 21.06 4.99 6.76
N SER A 183 20.97 6.23 6.26
CA SER A 183 20.67 7.40 7.10
C SER A 183 19.29 7.33 7.73
N ALA A 184 18.29 6.77 7.05
CA ALA A 184 16.95 6.55 7.60
C ALA A 184 16.94 5.46 8.69
N PHE A 185 17.92 4.56 8.66
CA PHE A 185 18.14 3.56 9.70
C PHE A 185 19.05 4.04 10.83
N SER A 186 19.62 5.24 10.74
CA SER A 186 20.44 5.78 11.82
C SER A 186 19.60 6.03 13.06
N GLY A 187 20.03 5.50 14.20
CA GLY A 187 19.28 5.47 15.45
C GLY A 187 18.42 4.22 15.63
N ALA A 188 18.31 3.33 14.62
CA ALA A 188 17.63 2.05 14.77
C ALA A 188 18.23 1.27 15.94
N LYS A 189 17.38 0.50 16.63
CA LYS A 189 17.77 -0.25 17.81
C LYS A 189 17.47 -1.72 17.62
N ARG A 190 18.47 -2.55 17.87
CA ARG A 190 18.29 -3.99 18.02
C ARG A 190 17.88 -4.26 19.46
N SER A 191 16.92 -5.16 19.66
CA SER A 191 16.45 -5.46 21.00
C SER A 191 16.23 -6.94 21.25
N SER A 192 16.35 -7.30 22.51
CA SER A 192 15.91 -8.58 23.04
C SER A 192 14.80 -8.36 24.08
N HIS A 193 13.89 -9.31 24.24
CA HIS A 193 12.83 -9.22 25.24
C HIS A 193 12.57 -10.53 26.00
N ILE A 194 11.93 -10.38 27.15
CA ILE A 194 11.38 -11.47 27.94
C ILE A 194 9.90 -11.17 28.16
N LEU A 195 9.04 -11.96 27.52
CA LEU A 195 7.58 -11.88 27.69
C LEU A 195 7.10 -12.74 28.86
N PHE A 196 6.23 -12.18 29.68
CA PHE A 196 5.47 -12.86 30.73
C PHE A 196 3.97 -12.66 30.50
N SER A 197 3.15 -13.57 31.03
CA SER A 197 1.69 -13.38 31.07
C SER A 197 1.31 -12.13 31.87
N SER A 198 0.22 -11.46 31.49
CA SER A 198 -0.21 -10.18 32.08
C SER A 198 -0.49 -10.24 33.59
N ASP A 199 -0.71 -11.43 34.14
CA ASP A 199 -0.98 -11.69 35.55
C ASP A 199 0.26 -12.13 36.35
N ASP A 200 1.43 -12.29 35.71
CA ASP A 200 2.65 -12.80 36.33
C ASP A 200 3.70 -11.70 36.62
N GLU A 201 3.22 -10.55 37.11
CA GLU A 201 4.08 -9.39 37.45
C GLU A 201 5.12 -9.72 38.52
N ALA A 202 4.78 -10.60 39.47
CA ALA A 202 5.67 -11.00 40.55
C ALA A 202 6.91 -11.75 40.02
N THR A 203 6.71 -12.68 39.09
CA THR A 203 7.85 -13.40 38.47
C THR A 203 8.63 -12.46 37.54
N ALA A 204 7.94 -11.61 36.77
CA ALA A 204 8.60 -10.63 35.92
C ALA A 204 9.51 -9.69 36.74
N GLN A 205 9.03 -9.17 37.87
CA GLN A 205 9.81 -8.32 38.75
C GLN A 205 11.00 -9.08 39.36
N GLN A 206 10.79 -10.32 39.81
CA GLN A 206 11.87 -11.16 40.33
C GLN A 206 12.98 -11.37 39.29
N VAL A 207 12.61 -11.68 38.05
CA VAL A 207 13.58 -11.89 36.96
C VAL A 207 14.32 -10.60 36.62
N LEU A 208 13.61 -9.47 36.56
CA LEU A 208 14.24 -8.15 36.36
C LEU A 208 15.27 -7.84 37.46
N ASP A 209 14.95 -8.11 38.72
CA ASP A 209 15.85 -7.91 39.85
C ASP A 209 17.09 -8.82 39.74
N GLN A 210 16.92 -10.08 39.35
CA GLN A 210 18.03 -11.02 39.12
C GLN A 210 18.96 -10.56 37.99
N ILE A 211 18.39 -10.04 36.88
CA ILE A 211 19.15 -9.49 35.77
C ILE A 211 19.95 -8.26 36.22
N ASN A 212 19.31 -7.32 36.93
CA ASN A 212 19.95 -6.10 37.41
C ASN A 212 21.06 -6.36 38.45
N ASN A 213 20.90 -7.43 39.25
CA ASN A 213 21.91 -7.88 40.21
C ASN A 213 23.02 -8.74 39.57
N GLY A 214 22.90 -9.09 38.28
CA GLY A 214 23.83 -9.97 37.58
C GLY A 214 23.80 -11.43 38.05
N GLU A 215 22.70 -11.88 38.65
CA GLU A 215 22.50 -13.26 39.12
C GLU A 215 22.19 -14.22 37.95
N ILE A 216 21.57 -13.70 36.88
CA ILE A 216 21.28 -14.39 35.63
C ILE A 216 21.56 -13.44 34.45
N SER A 217 22.02 -13.98 33.32
CA SER A 217 22.13 -13.19 32.09
C SER A 217 20.74 -12.91 31.51
N PHE A 218 20.61 -11.85 30.70
CA PHE A 218 19.34 -11.56 30.04
C PHE A 218 18.94 -12.72 29.10
N GLU A 219 19.93 -13.27 28.40
CA GLU A 219 19.76 -14.32 27.41
C GLU A 219 19.33 -15.65 28.06
N ASP A 220 19.90 -16.00 29.21
CA ASP A 220 19.48 -17.18 29.98
C ASP A 220 18.09 -16.98 30.60
N ALA A 221 17.79 -15.78 31.08
CA ALA A 221 16.47 -15.45 31.60
C ALA A 221 15.40 -15.53 30.50
N ALA A 222 15.68 -15.04 29.29
CA ALA A 222 14.79 -15.15 28.14
C ALA A 222 14.48 -16.62 27.83
N LYS A 223 15.51 -17.47 27.73
CA LYS A 223 15.34 -18.92 27.50
C LYS A 223 14.53 -19.62 28.58
N GLN A 224 14.76 -19.24 29.84
CA GLN A 224 14.17 -19.93 30.97
C GLN A 224 12.73 -19.49 31.26
N TYR A 225 12.42 -18.20 31.08
CA TYR A 225 11.19 -17.61 31.60
C TYR A 225 10.27 -17.04 30.52
N SER A 226 10.77 -16.72 29.33
CA SER A 226 9.92 -16.06 28.34
C SER A 226 8.84 -16.99 27.81
N THR A 227 7.62 -16.47 27.72
CA THR A 227 6.50 -17.14 27.04
C THR A 227 6.52 -16.93 25.53
N ASP A 228 7.35 -16.05 25.00
CA ASP A 228 7.57 -15.89 23.56
C ASP A 228 8.52 -16.96 23.02
N THR A 229 7.96 -18.11 22.66
CA THR A 229 8.73 -19.26 22.15
C THR A 229 9.47 -18.99 20.83
N ALA A 230 9.13 -17.94 20.10
CA ALA A 230 9.81 -17.63 18.83
C ALA A 230 11.18 -16.98 19.06
N SER A 231 11.34 -16.20 20.13
CA SER A 231 12.58 -15.48 20.44
C SER A 231 13.34 -16.04 21.64
N ALA A 232 12.66 -16.71 22.58
CA ALA A 232 13.24 -17.19 23.85
C ALA A 232 14.53 -18.00 23.65
N GLU A 233 14.53 -18.99 22.75
CA GLU A 233 15.70 -19.85 22.48
C GLU A 233 16.90 -19.06 21.92
N ASN A 234 16.65 -17.94 21.26
CA ASN A 234 17.69 -17.02 20.75
C ASN A 234 17.97 -15.87 21.73
N GLY A 235 17.78 -16.10 23.04
CA GLY A 235 18.05 -15.09 24.07
C GLY A 235 17.08 -13.90 24.03
N GLY A 236 15.91 -14.08 23.43
CA GLY A 236 14.88 -13.06 23.31
C GLY A 236 15.10 -12.08 22.16
N ASP A 237 16.09 -12.26 21.28
CA ASP A 237 16.35 -11.34 20.16
C ASP A 237 15.17 -11.27 19.19
N VAL A 238 14.66 -10.04 19.00
CA VAL A 238 13.56 -9.70 18.09
C VAL A 238 14.01 -8.77 16.96
N GLY A 239 15.32 -8.58 16.80
CA GLY A 239 15.91 -7.85 15.69
C GLY A 239 15.80 -6.33 15.82
N TRP A 240 15.94 -5.66 14.67
CA TRP A 240 15.94 -4.19 14.56
C TRP A 240 14.52 -3.63 14.49
N ASP A 241 14.24 -2.61 15.28
CA ASP A 241 12.94 -1.93 15.33
C ASP A 241 12.45 -1.43 13.97
N LEU A 242 13.32 -0.85 13.14
CA LEU A 242 12.94 -0.36 11.81
C LEU A 242 12.77 -1.45 10.74
N LEU A 243 13.12 -2.70 11.05
CA LEU A 243 12.84 -3.87 10.20
C LEU A 243 11.65 -4.69 10.70
N ASN A 244 11.09 -4.31 11.84
CA ASN A 244 10.01 -5.02 12.50
C ASN A 244 8.88 -4.05 12.85
N SER A 245 7.78 -4.57 13.38
CA SER A 245 6.70 -3.76 13.91
C SER A 245 6.45 -4.15 15.36
N PHE A 246 6.61 -3.19 16.26
CA PHE A 246 6.36 -3.37 17.68
C PHE A 246 5.12 -2.62 18.13
N VAL A 247 4.47 -3.12 19.19
CA VAL A 247 3.39 -2.38 19.85
C VAL A 247 3.91 -1.08 20.45
N THR A 248 3.07 -0.06 20.49
CA THR A 248 3.45 1.29 20.94
C THR A 248 4.14 1.31 22.30
N ALA A 249 3.68 0.51 23.27
CA ALA A 249 4.29 0.42 24.60
C ALA A 249 5.74 -0.10 24.55
N TYR A 250 5.99 -1.12 23.72
CA TYR A 250 7.32 -1.69 23.52
C TYR A 250 8.25 -0.67 22.84
N GLN A 251 7.80 -0.06 21.74
CA GLN A 251 8.59 0.93 21.01
C GLN A 251 8.95 2.13 21.91
N THR A 252 7.97 2.65 22.66
CA THR A 252 8.20 3.79 23.59
C THR A 252 9.27 3.47 24.63
N ALA A 253 9.25 2.25 25.17
CA ALA A 253 10.26 1.82 26.12
C ALA A 253 11.64 1.68 25.45
N LEU A 254 11.71 1.04 24.28
CA LEU A 254 12.96 0.86 23.52
C LEU A 254 13.58 2.19 23.09
N ASP A 255 12.78 3.17 22.67
CA ASP A 255 13.22 4.53 22.31
C ASP A 255 13.96 5.22 23.45
N GLY A 256 13.60 4.93 24.70
CA GLY A 256 14.25 5.46 25.90
C GLY A 256 15.56 4.76 26.31
N LEU A 257 15.90 3.61 25.70
CA LEU A 257 17.07 2.82 26.10
C LEU A 257 18.31 3.13 25.25
N GLU A 258 19.46 3.24 25.89
CA GLU A 258 20.77 3.21 25.22
C GLU A 258 21.26 1.75 25.02
N ALA A 259 22.24 1.55 24.15
CA ALA A 259 22.83 0.22 23.93
C ALA A 259 23.31 -0.41 25.24
N GLY A 260 22.90 -1.65 25.47
CA GLY A 260 23.16 -2.43 26.68
C GLY A 260 22.18 -2.21 27.84
N GLN A 261 21.30 -1.22 27.78
CA GLN A 261 20.34 -0.94 28.86
C GLN A 261 19.15 -1.89 28.84
N VAL A 262 18.60 -2.14 30.04
CA VAL A 262 17.40 -2.95 30.28
C VAL A 262 16.29 -2.04 30.83
N SER A 263 15.06 -2.21 30.34
CA SER A 263 13.89 -1.48 30.79
C SER A 263 13.41 -1.93 32.17
N GLY A 264 12.47 -1.18 32.75
CA GLY A 264 11.55 -1.72 33.76
C GLY A 264 10.54 -2.70 33.14
N LEU A 265 9.50 -3.04 33.89
CA LEU A 265 8.36 -3.80 33.37
C LEU A 265 7.54 -2.94 32.41
N VAL A 266 7.29 -3.45 31.21
CA VAL A 266 6.53 -2.77 30.16
C VAL A 266 5.28 -3.58 29.84
N THR A 267 4.09 -3.07 30.18
CA THR A 267 2.83 -3.76 29.93
C THR A 267 2.28 -3.47 28.54
N SER A 268 1.72 -4.49 27.89
CA SER A 268 1.02 -4.39 26.60
C SER A 268 -0.15 -5.37 26.54
N ASP A 269 -0.88 -5.37 25.43
CA ASP A 269 -1.95 -6.36 25.17
C ASP A 269 -1.43 -7.82 25.10
N TYR A 270 -0.13 -8.01 24.89
CA TYR A 270 0.50 -9.33 24.81
C TYR A 270 1.01 -9.86 26.16
N GLY A 271 1.09 -9.00 27.19
CA GLY A 271 1.72 -9.36 28.46
C GLY A 271 2.66 -8.29 29.01
N ILE A 272 3.53 -8.72 29.90
CA ILE A 272 4.56 -7.89 30.53
C ILE A 272 5.91 -8.21 29.87
N HIS A 273 6.58 -7.18 29.38
CA HIS A 273 7.88 -7.27 28.71
C HIS A 273 8.97 -6.72 29.62
N ILE A 274 10.12 -7.39 29.61
CA ILE A 274 11.41 -6.79 29.98
C ILE A 274 12.22 -6.65 28.69
N ILE A 275 12.70 -5.46 28.38
CA ILE A 275 13.31 -5.14 27.08
C ILE A 275 14.77 -4.76 27.30
N LYS A 276 15.68 -5.30 26.51
CA LYS A 276 17.09 -4.92 26.44
C LYS A 276 17.39 -4.33 25.07
N CYS A 277 17.89 -3.10 25.04
CA CYS A 277 18.49 -2.56 23.81
C CYS A 277 19.87 -3.19 23.67
N THR A 278 20.06 -4.05 22.66
CA THR A 278 21.32 -4.78 22.48
C THR A 278 22.32 -3.96 21.68
N GLU A 279 21.84 -3.27 20.65
CA GLU A 279 22.67 -2.45 19.75
C GLU A 279 21.90 -1.21 19.28
N VAL A 280 22.63 -0.14 18.99
CA VAL A 280 22.10 1.05 18.31
C VAL A 280 22.92 1.26 17.05
N TYR A 281 22.28 1.26 15.88
CA TYR A 281 22.95 1.51 14.62
C TYR A 281 23.12 3.02 14.44
N THR A 282 24.34 3.45 14.17
CA THR A 282 24.64 4.84 13.77
C THR A 282 25.23 4.79 12.37
N ALA A 283 24.49 5.27 11.39
CA ALA A 283 24.96 5.30 10.02
C ALA A 283 26.13 6.28 9.88
N PRO A 284 27.19 5.92 9.14
CA PRO A 284 28.21 6.89 8.75
C PRO A 284 27.63 7.92 7.77
N ASP A 285 28.31 9.06 7.61
CA ASP A 285 27.94 10.09 6.62
C ASP A 285 27.92 9.53 5.20
N GLU A 286 28.76 8.53 4.92
CA GLU A 286 28.82 7.82 3.66
C GLU A 286 29.03 6.32 3.91
N VAL A 287 28.16 5.48 3.31
CA VAL A 287 28.31 4.02 3.32
C VAL A 287 29.02 3.59 2.05
N THR A 288 30.19 2.98 2.23
CA THR A 288 31.14 2.57 1.19
C THR A 288 31.40 1.06 1.16
N SER A 289 30.92 0.33 2.18
CA SER A 289 30.94 -1.13 2.27
C SER A 289 29.71 -1.64 2.99
N LEU A 290 29.24 -2.84 2.63
CA LEU A 290 28.11 -3.52 3.27
C LEU A 290 28.35 -3.80 4.77
N ASP A 291 29.62 -4.01 5.16
CA ASP A 291 30.01 -4.24 6.58
C ASP A 291 29.74 -3.03 7.50
N GLN A 292 29.44 -1.85 6.92
CA GLN A 292 29.12 -0.65 7.69
C GLN A 292 27.63 -0.58 8.05
N ALA A 293 26.81 -1.49 7.54
CA ALA A 293 25.38 -1.58 7.86
C ALA A 293 25.08 -2.88 8.62
N PRO A 294 23.98 -2.94 9.40
CA PRO A 294 23.55 -4.18 10.02
C PRO A 294 23.28 -5.26 8.97
N GLU A 295 23.73 -6.49 9.21
CA GLU A 295 23.52 -7.63 8.29
C GLU A 295 22.05 -7.81 7.93
N ALA A 296 21.14 -7.66 8.91
CA ALA A 296 19.70 -7.73 8.67
C ALA A 296 19.19 -6.66 7.70
N LEU A 297 19.77 -5.44 7.72
CA LEU A 297 19.45 -4.39 6.76
C LEU A 297 19.98 -4.75 5.37
N VAL A 298 21.21 -5.26 5.29
CA VAL A 298 21.81 -5.70 4.03
C VAL A 298 20.97 -6.80 3.39
N GLU A 299 20.55 -7.80 4.14
CA GLU A 299 19.72 -8.90 3.65
C GLU A 299 18.31 -8.43 3.25
N TYR A 300 17.70 -7.54 4.03
CA TYR A 300 16.43 -6.92 3.66
C TYR A 300 16.54 -6.17 2.32
N VAL A 301 17.58 -5.36 2.15
CA VAL A 301 17.83 -4.62 0.91
C VAL A 301 18.16 -5.57 -0.24
N ARG A 302 18.94 -6.63 -0.01
CA ARG A 302 19.25 -7.65 -1.03
C ARG A 302 17.98 -8.33 -1.52
N ALA A 303 17.08 -8.74 -0.62
CA ALA A 303 15.78 -9.31 -0.99
C ALA A 303 14.92 -8.31 -1.79
N MET A 304 14.94 -7.04 -1.41
CA MET A 304 14.25 -5.97 -2.14
C MET A 304 14.81 -5.79 -3.56
N VAL A 305 16.14 -5.69 -3.71
CA VAL A 305 16.80 -5.58 -5.02
C VAL A 305 16.52 -6.81 -5.87
N LYS A 306 16.58 -8.02 -5.30
CA LYS A 306 16.24 -9.27 -6.00
C LYS A 306 14.81 -9.25 -6.54
N SER A 307 13.85 -8.80 -5.73
CA SER A 307 12.46 -8.62 -6.16
C SER A 307 12.30 -7.59 -7.28
N SER A 308 13.04 -6.48 -7.20
CA SER A 308 13.09 -5.43 -8.23
C SER A 308 13.69 -5.94 -9.55
N ASN A 309 14.83 -6.66 -9.48
CA ASN A 309 15.50 -7.25 -10.63
C ASN A 309 14.59 -8.29 -11.30
N SER A 310 13.95 -9.15 -10.50
CA SER A 310 12.96 -10.12 -10.98
C SER A 310 11.78 -9.48 -11.70
N SER A 311 11.25 -8.37 -11.17
CA SER A 311 10.18 -7.62 -11.83
C SER A 311 10.65 -6.94 -13.11
N THR A 312 11.87 -6.41 -13.13
CA THR A 312 12.47 -5.78 -14.31
C THR A 312 12.75 -6.79 -15.42
N ALA A 313 13.37 -7.91 -15.09
CA ALA A 313 13.67 -9.01 -16.02
C ALA A 313 12.39 -9.54 -16.68
N TYR A 314 11.35 -9.82 -15.89
CA TYR A 314 10.07 -10.27 -16.41
C TYR A 314 9.41 -9.23 -17.33
N ASN A 315 9.40 -7.95 -16.94
CA ASN A 315 8.81 -6.89 -17.78
C ASN A 315 9.57 -6.71 -19.09
N ASN A 316 10.91 -6.77 -19.06
CA ASN A 316 11.73 -6.71 -20.27
C ASN A 316 11.45 -7.91 -21.19
N TRP A 317 11.40 -9.12 -20.62
CA TRP A 317 11.06 -10.32 -21.36
C TRP A 317 9.66 -10.23 -22.00
N LEU A 318 8.65 -9.76 -21.26
CA LEU A 318 7.29 -9.60 -21.77
C LEU A 318 7.20 -8.51 -22.85
N SER A 319 7.97 -7.42 -22.71
CA SER A 319 8.09 -6.39 -23.74
C SER A 319 8.70 -6.97 -25.02
N ASP A 320 9.80 -7.71 -24.90
CA ASP A 320 10.45 -8.39 -26.02
C ASP A 320 9.55 -9.46 -26.66
N TYR A 321 8.65 -10.05 -25.89
CA TYR A 321 7.63 -10.98 -26.38
C TYR A 321 6.55 -10.22 -27.18
N LYS A 322 6.03 -9.12 -26.63
CA LYS A 322 5.06 -8.23 -27.30
C LYS A 322 5.60 -7.68 -28.62
N ASP A 323 6.86 -7.26 -28.66
CA ASP A 323 7.49 -6.69 -29.86
C ASP A 323 7.64 -7.70 -31.01
N LYS A 324 7.61 -9.00 -30.71
CA LYS A 324 7.68 -10.08 -31.70
C LYS A 324 6.29 -10.57 -32.15
N ALA A 325 5.24 -10.20 -31.42
CA ALA A 325 3.89 -10.63 -31.72
C ALA A 325 3.29 -9.85 -32.91
N ASP A 326 2.49 -10.53 -33.71
CA ASP A 326 1.69 -9.91 -34.76
C ASP A 326 0.40 -9.36 -34.14
N ILE A 327 0.37 -8.05 -33.88
CA ILE A 327 -0.75 -7.35 -33.25
C ILE A 327 -1.38 -6.41 -34.26
N TRP A 328 -2.67 -6.61 -34.53
CA TRP A 328 -3.47 -5.70 -35.34
C TRP A 328 -4.63 -5.17 -34.51
N THR A 329 -4.97 -3.89 -34.68
CA THR A 329 -6.12 -3.25 -34.04
C THR A 329 -7.03 -2.65 -35.10
N ALA A 330 -8.33 -2.85 -34.94
CA ALA A 330 -9.35 -2.29 -35.83
C ALA A 330 -9.68 -0.84 -35.42
N ASP A 331 -10.02 -0.02 -36.40
CA ASP A 331 -10.64 1.28 -36.18
C ASP A 331 -11.90 1.13 -35.33
N MET A 332 -12.17 2.11 -34.46
CA MET A 332 -13.35 2.09 -33.59
C MET A 332 -14.65 2.07 -34.41
N PRO A 333 -15.51 1.05 -34.24
CA PRO A 333 -16.82 1.02 -34.86
C PRO A 333 -17.70 2.19 -34.42
N SER A 334 -18.55 2.69 -35.31
CA SER A 334 -19.56 3.71 -34.97
C SER A 334 -20.73 3.12 -34.20
N GLY A 335 -21.30 3.87 -33.25
CA GLY A 335 -22.56 3.51 -32.59
C GLY A 335 -22.40 2.51 -31.45
N LEU A 336 -21.21 2.45 -30.86
CA LEU A 336 -20.96 1.71 -29.63
C LEU A 336 -21.65 2.39 -28.44
N PRO A 337 -22.11 1.65 -27.42
CA PRO A 337 -22.89 2.21 -26.30
C PRO A 337 -22.10 3.18 -25.41
N TYR A 338 -20.78 3.13 -25.47
CA TYR A 338 -19.87 4.04 -24.77
C TYR A 338 -19.30 5.15 -25.67
N ASP A 339 -19.67 5.17 -26.96
CA ASP A 339 -19.27 6.21 -27.91
C ASP A 339 -20.05 7.49 -27.62
N LEU A 340 -19.34 8.55 -27.26
CA LEU A 340 -19.90 9.82 -26.79
C LEU A 340 -19.16 11.00 -27.44
N ASP A 341 -19.93 11.98 -27.91
CA ASP A 341 -19.39 13.24 -28.40
C ASP A 341 -18.86 14.10 -27.24
N MET A 342 -17.53 14.12 -27.11
CA MET A 342 -16.80 14.84 -26.06
C MET A 342 -16.82 16.37 -26.20
N SER A 343 -17.31 16.94 -27.32
CA SER A 343 -17.31 18.39 -27.52
C SER A 343 -18.13 19.17 -26.50
N LYS A 344 -19.08 18.50 -25.82
CA LYS A 344 -19.97 19.08 -24.81
C LYS A 344 -19.38 19.11 -23.40
N TYR A 345 -18.24 18.44 -23.18
CA TYR A 345 -17.67 18.19 -21.86
C TYR A 345 -16.29 18.83 -21.67
N GLN A 346 -15.88 19.72 -22.56
CA GLN A 346 -14.59 20.41 -22.44
C GLN A 346 -14.55 21.22 -21.13
N THR A 347 -13.59 20.90 -20.27
CA THR A 347 -13.27 21.74 -19.12
C THR A 347 -12.58 23.00 -19.64
N ASP A 348 -13.25 24.15 -19.57
CA ASP A 348 -12.62 25.44 -19.80
C ASP A 348 -11.43 25.57 -18.83
N ASP A 349 -10.22 25.50 -19.37
CA ASP A 349 -8.97 25.77 -18.66
C ASP A 349 -8.85 27.29 -18.42
N SER A 350 -9.75 27.82 -17.58
CA SER A 350 -9.79 29.21 -17.12
C SER A 350 -10.72 29.36 -15.91
N THR A 351 -10.31 28.81 -14.77
CA THR A 351 -10.65 29.43 -13.48
C THR A 351 -9.41 29.54 -12.62
N SER A 352 -8.60 30.56 -12.92
CA SER A 352 -7.80 31.23 -11.90
C SER A 352 -8.74 31.61 -10.75
N THR A 353 -8.33 31.21 -9.55
CA THR A 353 -8.87 31.59 -8.27
C THR A 353 -9.13 33.10 -8.20
N ASP A 354 -10.38 33.51 -8.17
CA ASP A 354 -10.76 34.82 -7.64
C ASP A 354 -11.91 34.64 -6.64
N SER A 355 -11.54 34.18 -5.45
CA SER A 355 -12.39 34.32 -4.27
C SER A 355 -12.29 35.77 -3.78
N SER A 356 -13.14 36.63 -4.33
CA SER A 356 -13.51 37.88 -3.67
C SER A 356 -14.99 37.82 -3.28
N SER A 357 -15.19 37.34 -2.06
CA SER A 357 -16.46 37.46 -1.33
C SER A 357 -16.79 38.95 -1.15
N SER A 358 -17.94 39.34 -1.69
CA SER A 358 -18.56 40.64 -1.44
C SER A 358 -18.98 40.77 0.03
N THR A 359 -18.42 41.74 0.74
CA THR A 359 -19.11 42.41 1.85
C THR A 359 -19.09 43.91 1.62
N SER A 360 -20.29 44.46 1.50
CA SER A 360 -20.60 45.87 1.33
C SER A 360 -20.13 46.70 2.52
N THR A 361 -19.40 47.78 2.27
CA THR A 361 -19.50 48.99 3.09
C THR A 361 -19.32 50.23 2.22
N ASP A 362 -20.36 51.04 2.27
CA ASP A 362 -20.54 52.38 1.73
C ASP A 362 -19.59 53.38 2.42
N SER A 363 -18.84 54.19 1.65
CA SER A 363 -18.64 55.64 1.91
C SER A 363 -17.61 56.28 0.96
N SER A 364 -18.13 57.13 0.08
CA SER A 364 -17.62 58.41 -0.44
C SER A 364 -16.12 58.63 -0.73
N SER A 365 -15.87 58.85 -2.03
CA SER A 365 -15.31 60.07 -2.63
C SER A 365 -13.99 60.67 -2.09
N THR A 366 -12.93 60.62 -2.91
CA THR A 366 -12.27 61.73 -3.63
C THR A 366 -10.88 61.24 -4.08
N ASP A 367 -10.66 61.04 -5.37
CA ASP A 367 -10.09 62.02 -6.30
C ASP A 367 -8.68 62.50 -5.89
N SER A 368 -7.64 61.92 -6.48
CA SER A 368 -6.76 62.60 -7.45
C SER A 368 -5.44 61.86 -7.64
N SER A 369 -5.27 61.38 -8.88
CA SER A 369 -4.11 61.50 -9.75
C SER A 369 -2.69 61.60 -9.18
N ALA A 370 -1.86 60.74 -9.79
CA ALA A 370 -0.54 61.06 -10.34
C ALA A 370 0.59 61.20 -9.30
N THR A 371 1.81 60.75 -9.50
CA THR A 371 2.53 60.11 -10.60
C THR A 371 3.92 59.85 -10.03
N THR A 372 4.55 58.77 -10.46
CA THR A 372 5.96 58.77 -10.87
C THR A 372 7.06 58.69 -9.80
N ASP A 373 7.83 57.62 -10.00
CA ASP A 373 9.28 57.51 -9.92
C ASP A 373 9.97 57.23 -8.58
N SER A 374 10.41 55.97 -8.53
CA SER A 374 11.82 55.59 -8.64
C SER A 374 12.68 55.69 -7.40
N ASN A 375 13.22 54.51 -7.06
CA ASN A 375 14.65 54.27 -6.88
C ASN A 375 15.26 54.97 -5.66
N SER A 376 15.88 54.34 -4.68
CA SER A 376 16.63 53.10 -4.56
C SER A 376 17.48 53.32 -3.31
N THR A 377 17.89 52.25 -2.64
CA THR A 377 19.10 52.17 -1.78
C THR A 377 19.08 53.09 -0.53
N ASP A 378 19.70 52.80 0.59
CA ASP A 378 20.63 51.76 1.00
C ASP A 378 20.52 51.65 2.53
N ALA A 379 21.10 50.57 3.02
CA ALA A 379 21.50 50.23 4.36
C ALA A 379 21.61 51.33 5.44
N SER A 380 21.26 50.89 6.66
CA SER A 380 22.21 50.74 7.77
C SER A 380 21.80 51.45 9.06
N SER A 381 21.51 50.60 10.04
CA SER A 381 22.00 50.63 11.43
C SER A 381 21.47 51.67 12.42
N THR A 382 21.09 51.11 13.58
CA THR A 382 21.21 51.66 14.96
C THR A 382 20.33 52.88 15.26
N ASP A 383 19.59 52.98 16.35
CA ASP A 383 19.90 52.61 17.73
C ASP A 383 18.62 52.65 18.59
N SER A 384 18.65 51.85 19.65
CA SER A 384 17.92 51.90 20.94
C SER A 384 16.85 52.98 21.18
N SER A 385 15.68 52.57 21.67
CA SER A 385 15.20 52.93 23.03
C SER A 385 13.80 52.37 23.37
N THR A 386 13.79 51.55 24.42
CA THR A 386 12.82 51.47 25.54
C THR A 386 11.35 51.91 25.35
N SER A 387 10.44 50.94 25.57
CA SER A 387 9.19 51.09 26.36
C SER A 387 8.60 49.68 26.57
N THR A 388 8.76 49.04 27.73
CA THR A 388 7.73 48.87 28.79
C THR A 388 6.28 48.69 28.31
N ASP A 389 5.77 47.48 28.55
CA ASP A 389 4.48 47.02 29.12
C ASP A 389 3.95 45.83 28.30
N ALA A 390 4.07 44.58 28.79
CA ALA A 390 3.31 43.93 29.86
C ALA A 390 2.05 43.21 29.35
N SER A 391 1.80 42.05 29.98
CA SER A 391 0.69 41.09 29.80
C SER A 391 1.04 39.99 28.80
N THR A 392 1.17 38.70 29.14
CA THR A 392 0.40 37.91 30.11
C THR A 392 1.17 36.61 30.42
N SER A 393 1.09 36.10 31.65
CA SER A 393 0.73 34.70 31.91
C SER A 393 0.50 34.51 33.40
N SER A 394 -0.72 34.11 33.71
CA SER A 394 -1.24 33.79 35.02
C SER A 394 -0.83 32.39 35.43
N THR A 395 -0.24 32.29 36.61
CA THR A 395 0.02 31.06 37.36
C THR A 395 -1.06 30.82 38.43
N ASP A 396 -1.42 29.54 38.54
CA ASP A 396 -1.66 28.77 39.76
C ASP A 396 -2.84 29.00 40.73
N SER A 397 -3.60 27.89 40.86
CA SER A 397 -3.90 27.14 42.09
C SER A 397 -4.66 27.80 43.26
N THR A 398 -5.81 27.21 43.64
CA THR A 398 -5.97 26.32 44.82
C THR A 398 -7.43 26.23 45.35
N SER A 399 -7.86 24.97 45.57
CA SER A 399 -8.55 24.42 46.75
C SER A 399 -10.02 24.75 47.16
N SER A 400 -10.74 23.64 47.42
CA SER A 400 -11.79 23.38 48.44
C SER A 400 -13.20 23.95 48.16
N SER A 401 -14.34 23.30 48.42
CA SER A 401 -14.70 22.27 49.42
C SER A 401 -16.10 21.65 49.14
N SER A 402 -16.26 20.38 49.55
CA SER A 402 -17.41 19.72 50.21
C SER A 402 -18.85 19.70 49.65
N SER A 403 -19.39 18.48 49.61
CA SER A 403 -20.75 17.97 49.99
C SER A 403 -21.31 17.06 48.87
N SER A 404 -22.04 15.96 49.04
CA SER A 404 -22.49 15.10 50.15
C SER A 404 -23.37 13.99 49.50
N SER A 405 -23.70 12.93 50.24
CA SER A 405 -24.62 11.80 49.95
C SER A 405 -24.03 10.64 49.12
N SER A 406 -24.31 9.36 49.39
CA SER A 406 -24.91 8.65 50.53
C SER A 406 -24.63 7.16 50.33
N SER A 407 -24.36 6.49 51.44
CA SER A 407 -24.18 5.05 51.69
C SER A 407 -25.40 4.17 51.40
N THR A 408 -25.16 2.90 51.01
CA THR A 408 -25.66 1.60 51.57
C THR A 408 -25.43 0.49 50.53
N ASP A 409 -25.22 -0.80 50.80
CA ASP A 409 -24.68 -1.66 51.86
C ASP A 409 -24.90 -3.12 51.36
N SER A 410 -24.18 -4.10 51.92
CA SER A 410 -24.35 -5.58 51.86
C SER A 410 -23.72 -6.31 50.66
N SER A 411 -22.58 -7.00 50.76
CA SER A 411 -22.14 -8.14 51.62
C SER A 411 -22.61 -9.53 51.15
N SER A 412 -21.62 -10.43 51.04
CA SER A 412 -21.67 -11.91 51.27
C SER A 412 -22.23 -12.78 50.12
N SER A 413 -21.64 -13.90 49.67
CA SER A 413 -20.58 -14.80 50.18
C SER A 413 -20.06 -15.75 49.07
N SER A 414 -18.85 -16.26 49.30
CA SER A 414 -18.22 -17.57 48.96
C SER A 414 -19.12 -18.67 48.35
N SER A 415 -18.68 -19.63 47.53
CA SER A 415 -17.63 -20.67 47.74
C SER A 415 -17.58 -21.56 46.46
N THR A 416 -16.43 -21.85 45.85
CA THR A 416 -15.60 -23.09 45.96
C THR A 416 -15.93 -24.25 44.99
N THR A 417 -14.86 -24.74 44.35
CA THR A 417 -14.48 -26.14 43.96
C THR A 417 -14.94 -26.77 42.62
N THR A 418 -13.94 -26.93 41.74
CA THR A 418 -13.44 -28.15 41.06
C THR A 418 -14.42 -29.13 40.40
N ASN A 419 -14.15 -29.41 39.12
CA ASN A 419 -13.54 -30.69 38.71
C ASN A 419 -12.71 -30.50 37.44
#